data_AF-X1R4W3-F1
#
_entry.id   AF-X1R4W3-F1
#
_cell.length_a   1.000
_cell.length_b   1.000
_cell.length_c   1.000
_cell.angle_alpha   90.00
_cell.angle_beta   90.00
_cell.angle_gamma   90.00
#
_symmetry.space_group_name_H-M   'P 1'
#
loop_
_entity.id
_entity.type
_entity.pdbx_description
1 polymer ?
#
loop_
_entity_poly.entity_id
_entity_poly.type
_entity_poly.pdbx_seq_one_letter_code
_entity_poly.pdbx_strand_id
1 'polypeptide(L)'
;RTAHLFWDGLTWPELRAAPGNEADDEGDNLLMRVYGSSTRDKFYALFRDPLLFDTSIIEVGRTILDAKLRISISTAKGWNDYPDYKLALVSSNPASNTQLVPADYQCLGSTLLSNDLVPLIEEYYYGVIFTFNLNAAGLAAIAKGGITKLGLREYFYDILGNIPDWHGFTWWGMEVRSADHLDPDRRPRLEVTYK
;
A
#
# COMPACT_ATOMS: atom_id res chain seq x y z
N ARG A 1 -2.10 7.85 4.01
CA ARG A 1 -2.80 6.59 4.34
C ARG A 1 -4.31 6.75 4.32
N THR A 2 -5.05 5.69 3.99
CA THR A 2 -6.52 5.65 4.09
C THR A 2 -7.00 4.33 4.68
N ALA A 3 -8.13 4.32 5.38
CA ALA A 3 -8.59 3.13 6.06
C ALA A 3 -10.11 3.10 6.26
N HIS A 4 -10.59 1.89 6.55
CA HIS A 4 -11.86 1.69 7.24
C HIS A 4 -11.58 1.27 8.69
N LEU A 5 -12.18 1.95 9.66
CA LEU A 5 -12.12 1.64 11.09
C LEU A 5 -13.54 1.48 11.69
N PHE A 6 -13.81 0.37 12.35
CA PHE A 6 -15.07 0.15 13.09
C PHE A 6 -14.85 -0.72 14.32
N TRP A 7 -14.77 -0.10 15.50
CA TRP A 7 -14.33 -0.73 16.76
C TRP A 7 -15.08 -2.02 17.15
N ASP A 8 -16.40 -2.08 16.94
CA ASP A 8 -17.21 -3.29 17.21
C ASP A 8 -16.85 -4.49 16.30
N GLY A 9 -16.05 -4.21 15.26
CA GLY A 9 -15.57 -5.16 14.28
C GLY A 9 -16.62 -5.52 13.23
N LEU A 10 -16.12 -5.89 12.07
CA LEU A 10 -16.87 -6.46 10.95
C LEU A 10 -16.31 -7.83 10.61
N THR A 11 -17.10 -8.68 9.95
CA THR A 11 -16.53 -9.86 9.29
C THR A 11 -15.56 -9.41 8.19
N TRP A 12 -14.64 -10.27 7.78
CA TRP A 12 -13.66 -9.90 6.74
C TRP A 12 -14.31 -9.41 5.43
N PRO A 13 -15.34 -10.08 4.87
CA PRO A 13 -16.01 -9.59 3.66
C PRO A 13 -16.68 -8.23 3.85
N GLU A 14 -17.31 -7.99 4.99
CA GLU A 14 -17.92 -6.70 5.33
C GLU A 14 -16.87 -5.59 5.43
N LEU A 15 -15.75 -5.84 6.12
CA LEU A 15 -14.66 -4.87 6.27
C LEU A 15 -14.06 -4.46 4.92
N ARG A 16 -13.79 -5.42 4.03
CA ARG A 16 -13.23 -5.13 2.70
C ARG A 16 -14.16 -4.32 1.81
N ALA A 17 -15.46 -4.57 1.93
CA ALA A 17 -16.50 -3.91 1.15
C ALA A 17 -16.88 -2.52 1.73
N ALA A 18 -16.57 -2.26 3.00
CA ALA A 18 -16.93 -1.03 3.66
C ALA A 18 -16.21 0.20 3.05
N PRO A 19 -16.86 1.37 2.99
CA PRO A 19 -16.20 2.59 2.50
C PRO A 19 -15.12 3.05 3.49
N GLY A 20 -14.08 3.71 3.00
CA GLY A 20 -13.11 4.34 3.90
C GLY A 20 -13.77 5.43 4.73
N ASN A 21 -13.39 5.52 6.01
CA ASN A 21 -13.87 6.53 6.94
C ASN A 21 -12.74 7.30 7.63
N GLU A 22 -11.50 6.95 7.36
CA GLU A 22 -10.31 7.64 7.84
C GLU A 22 -9.35 7.92 6.69
N ALA A 23 -8.71 9.09 6.73
CA ALA A 23 -7.61 9.45 5.85
C ALA A 23 -6.64 10.34 6.62
N ASP A 24 -5.36 10.17 6.31
CA ASP A 24 -4.27 10.91 6.95
C ASP A 24 -3.11 10.97 5.96
N ASP A 25 -2.75 12.16 5.53
CA ASP A 25 -1.63 12.42 4.62
C ASP A 25 -0.41 12.96 5.36
N GLU A 26 -0.42 12.95 6.70
CA GLU A 26 0.68 13.38 7.53
C GLU A 26 1.30 12.18 8.28
N GLY A 27 2.62 12.13 8.33
CA GLY A 27 3.35 11.32 9.31
C GLY A 27 4.38 10.37 8.74
N ASP A 28 5.21 9.81 9.62
CA ASP A 28 6.48 9.16 9.27
C ASP A 28 6.33 7.83 8.50
N ASN A 29 5.16 7.18 8.62
CA ASN A 29 4.88 5.87 8.04
C ASN A 29 3.51 5.79 7.36
N LEU A 30 3.50 5.17 6.19
CA LEU A 30 2.37 4.48 5.58
C LEU A 30 2.08 3.21 6.38
N LEU A 31 0.80 2.88 6.57
CA LEU A 31 0.35 1.78 7.41
C LEU A 31 -0.26 0.67 6.56
N MET A 32 0.51 -0.36 6.26
CA MET A 32 0.00 -1.58 5.62
C MET A 32 -0.43 -2.58 6.67
N ARG A 33 -1.40 -2.16 7.49
CA ARG A 33 -1.85 -2.91 8.66
C ARG A 33 -3.26 -3.45 8.49
N VAL A 34 -3.53 -4.53 9.21
CA VAL A 34 -4.88 -5.01 9.48
C VAL A 34 -4.98 -5.25 10.99
N TYR A 35 -6.16 -5.00 11.56
CA TYR A 35 -6.40 -5.19 12.99
C TYR A 35 -7.56 -6.16 13.26
N GLY A 36 -7.29 -7.16 14.09
CA GLY A 36 -8.30 -8.03 14.68
C GLY A 36 -9.07 -7.31 15.78
N SER A 37 -10.38 -7.56 15.87
CA SER A 37 -11.25 -7.01 16.91
C SER A 37 -11.12 -7.81 18.21
N SER A 38 -11.54 -7.21 19.33
CA SER A 38 -11.80 -7.94 20.58
C SER A 38 -13.02 -8.86 20.47
N THR A 39 -13.91 -8.60 19.50
CA THR A 39 -15.00 -9.51 19.14
C THR A 39 -14.45 -10.65 18.28
N ARG A 40 -14.76 -11.88 18.69
CA ARG A 40 -14.35 -13.11 18.00
C ARG A 40 -14.75 -13.09 16.51
N ASP A 41 -13.85 -13.55 15.65
CA ASP A 41 -14.03 -13.71 14.20
C ASP A 41 -14.34 -12.39 13.47
N LYS A 42 -13.91 -11.25 14.05
CA LYS A 42 -14.09 -9.92 13.47
C LYS A 42 -12.79 -9.13 13.41
N PHE A 43 -12.77 -8.17 12.50
CA PHE A 43 -11.67 -7.26 12.22
C PHE A 43 -12.18 -5.84 12.25
N TYR A 44 -11.41 -4.92 12.84
CA TYR A 44 -11.88 -3.55 13.03
C TYR A 44 -11.15 -2.53 12.18
N ALA A 45 -10.02 -2.86 11.56
CA ALA A 45 -9.34 -1.95 10.66
C ALA A 45 -8.63 -2.64 9.50
N LEU A 46 -8.72 -2.03 8.33
CA LEU A 46 -7.98 -2.38 7.12
C LEU A 46 -7.50 -1.10 6.45
N PHE A 47 -6.20 -1.02 6.19
CA PHE A 47 -5.55 0.15 5.60
C PHE A 47 -5.15 -0.11 4.14
N ARG A 48 -5.20 0.95 3.33
CA ARG A 48 -4.82 0.98 1.91
C ARG A 48 -4.18 2.32 1.61
N ASP A 49 -2.99 2.33 1.00
CA ASP A 49 -2.20 3.56 0.92
C ASP A 49 -1.88 3.94 -0.53
N PRO A 50 -2.41 5.07 -1.02
CA PRO A 50 -1.98 5.65 -2.28
C PRO A 50 -0.59 6.29 -2.14
N LEU A 51 0.16 6.28 -3.24
CA LEU A 51 1.47 6.88 -3.43
C LEU A 51 1.42 7.77 -4.67
N LEU A 52 1.86 9.03 -4.54
CA LEU A 52 1.87 9.99 -5.63
C LEU A 52 3.31 10.44 -5.90
N PHE A 53 3.71 10.39 -7.16
CA PHE A 53 5.04 10.81 -7.61
C PHE A 53 4.92 11.88 -8.67
N ASP A 54 5.62 13.00 -8.48
CA ASP A 54 5.75 14.01 -9.52
C ASP A 54 6.68 13.50 -10.62
N THR A 55 6.07 13.18 -11.76
CA THR A 55 6.73 12.70 -12.98
C THR A 55 6.62 13.73 -14.10
N SER A 56 6.37 15.01 -13.77
CA SER A 56 6.26 16.11 -14.74
C SER A 56 7.54 16.32 -15.57
N ILE A 57 8.69 15.92 -15.02
CA ILE A 57 9.98 15.91 -15.72
C ILE A 57 10.02 14.98 -16.94
N ILE A 58 9.14 13.98 -17.01
CA ILE A 58 9.04 13.07 -18.16
C ILE A 58 8.12 13.71 -19.18
N GLU A 59 8.68 14.33 -20.22
CA GLU A 59 7.90 15.00 -21.25
C GLU A 59 6.87 14.08 -21.92
N VAL A 60 5.75 14.68 -22.37
CA VAL A 60 4.74 13.96 -23.15
C VAL A 60 5.36 13.47 -24.46
N GLY A 61 5.06 12.22 -24.83
CA GLY A 61 5.60 11.57 -26.03
C GLY A 61 6.85 10.71 -25.78
N ARG A 62 7.49 10.82 -24.61
CA ARG A 62 8.59 9.92 -24.22
C ARG A 62 8.11 8.48 -24.07
N THR A 63 9.01 7.55 -24.36
CA THR A 63 8.77 6.11 -24.18
C THR A 63 9.43 5.66 -22.88
N ILE A 64 8.62 5.12 -21.96
CA ILE A 64 9.13 4.49 -20.74
C ILE A 64 9.74 3.13 -21.11
N LEU A 65 10.97 2.88 -20.65
CA LEU A 65 11.74 1.68 -20.94
C LEU A 65 11.78 0.72 -19.75
N ASP A 66 11.95 1.27 -18.55
CA ASP A 66 12.03 0.52 -17.30
C ASP A 66 11.60 1.43 -16.14
N ALA A 67 11.06 0.83 -15.07
CA ALA A 67 10.78 1.56 -13.85
C ALA A 67 10.79 0.67 -12.61
N LYS A 68 11.18 1.25 -11.48
CA LYS A 68 11.28 0.58 -10.19
C LYS A 68 10.69 1.44 -9.09
N LEU A 69 9.88 0.84 -8.23
CA LEU A 69 9.46 1.48 -6.98
C LEU A 69 10.28 0.89 -5.83
N ARG A 70 11.00 1.74 -5.12
CA ARG A 70 11.72 1.39 -3.90
C ARG A 70 10.95 1.89 -2.70
N ILE A 71 10.78 1.02 -1.70
CA ILE A 71 10.15 1.35 -0.42
C ILE A 71 11.05 0.94 0.73
N SER A 72 11.05 1.71 1.82
CA SER A 72 11.74 1.33 3.07
C SER A 72 10.71 0.82 4.07
N ILE A 73 10.83 -0.45 4.42
CA ILE A 73 9.98 -1.11 5.42
C ILE A 73 10.58 -0.85 6.79
N SER A 74 9.77 -0.47 7.78
CA SER A 74 10.23 0.02 9.08
C SER A 74 9.98 -0.90 10.27
N THR A 75 9.35 -2.07 10.12
CA THR A 75 7.94 -2.25 10.49
C THR A 75 7.39 -3.56 9.91
N ALA A 76 7.47 -4.70 10.58
CA ALA A 76 6.70 -5.90 10.24
C ALA A 76 6.19 -6.57 11.53
N LYS A 77 4.98 -7.16 11.50
CA LYS A 77 4.41 -7.91 12.63
C LYS A 77 3.42 -8.97 12.15
N GLY A 78 3.37 -10.10 12.85
CA GLY A 78 2.35 -11.15 12.64
C GLY A 78 2.74 -12.18 11.57
N TRP A 79 4.02 -12.29 11.22
CA TRP A 79 4.51 -13.21 10.18
C TRP A 79 4.23 -14.70 10.50
N ASN A 80 4.21 -15.10 11.78
CA ASN A 80 3.90 -16.48 12.17
C ASN A 80 2.41 -16.81 12.03
N ASP A 81 1.55 -15.85 12.37
CA ASP A 81 0.09 -16.03 12.33
C ASP A 81 -0.46 -15.84 10.90
N TYR A 82 0.19 -15.00 10.09
CA TYR A 82 -0.27 -14.63 8.75
C TYR A 82 0.83 -14.81 7.68
N PRO A 83 1.34 -16.05 7.47
CA PRO A 83 2.45 -16.31 6.56
C PRO A 83 2.13 -15.99 5.08
N ASP A 84 0.85 -16.02 4.72
CA ASP A 84 0.37 -15.71 3.37
C ASP A 84 0.20 -14.20 3.11
N TYR A 85 0.36 -13.33 4.11
CA TYR A 85 0.33 -11.89 3.90
C TYR A 85 1.38 -11.49 2.87
N LYS A 86 0.97 -10.71 1.86
CA LYS A 86 1.87 -10.17 0.85
C LYS A 86 1.48 -8.73 0.53
N LEU A 87 2.44 -7.80 0.46
CA LEU A 87 2.18 -6.45 -0.03
C LEU A 87 2.34 -6.40 -1.56
N ALA A 88 1.34 -5.85 -2.24
CA ALA A 88 1.34 -5.63 -3.68
C ALA A 88 1.43 -4.15 -4.05
N LEU A 89 2.07 -3.90 -5.20
CA LEU A 89 2.00 -2.63 -5.90
C LEU A 89 0.83 -2.66 -6.89
N VAL A 90 -0.13 -1.75 -6.71
CA VAL A 90 -1.34 -1.63 -7.52
C VAL A 90 -1.52 -0.22 -8.08
N SER A 91 -2.46 -0.05 -8.99
CA SER A 91 -2.90 1.28 -9.40
C SER A 91 -3.73 1.95 -8.31
N SER A 92 -3.66 3.29 -8.26
CA SER A 92 -4.57 4.11 -7.47
C SER A 92 -5.10 5.27 -8.30
N ASN A 93 -6.25 5.82 -7.92
CA ASN A 93 -6.80 7.02 -8.56
C ASN A 93 -7.47 7.97 -7.56
N PRO A 94 -6.77 8.45 -6.51
CA PRO A 94 -7.30 9.50 -5.65
C PRO A 94 -7.61 10.76 -6.48
N ALA A 95 -8.68 11.48 -6.14
CA ALA A 95 -9.12 12.64 -6.92
C ALA A 95 -8.14 13.82 -6.84
N SER A 96 -7.60 14.05 -5.64
CA SER A 96 -6.60 15.09 -5.38
C SER A 96 -5.17 14.59 -5.62
N ASN A 97 -4.25 15.53 -5.85
CA ASN A 97 -2.82 15.26 -5.96
C ASN A 97 -2.05 15.62 -4.68
N THR A 98 -2.70 16.26 -3.71
CA THR A 98 -2.03 16.87 -2.55
C THR A 98 -2.77 16.66 -1.23
N GLN A 99 -3.95 16.05 -1.25
CA GLN A 99 -4.77 15.81 -0.06
C GLN A 99 -5.41 14.43 -0.17
N LEU A 100 -5.42 13.67 0.92
CA LEU A 100 -6.19 12.43 0.99
C LEU A 100 -7.54 12.67 1.65
N VAL A 101 -8.56 12.00 1.14
CA VAL A 101 -9.87 11.94 1.77
C VAL A 101 -10.28 10.49 2.01
N PRO A 102 -11.18 10.19 2.97
CA PRO A 102 -11.57 8.81 3.27
C PRO A 102 -12.06 8.01 2.06
N ALA A 103 -12.69 8.67 1.09
CA ALA A 103 -13.17 8.03 -0.14
C ALA A 103 -12.04 7.42 -0.99
N ASP A 104 -10.80 7.92 -0.87
CA ASP A 104 -9.65 7.42 -1.63
C ASP A 104 -9.28 5.96 -1.25
N TYR A 105 -9.77 5.45 -0.11
CA TYR A 105 -9.66 4.04 0.29
C TYR A 105 -10.18 3.06 -0.77
N GLN A 106 -11.21 3.44 -1.52
CA GLN A 106 -11.80 2.60 -2.57
C GLN A 106 -11.16 2.85 -3.94
N CYS A 107 -10.24 3.81 -4.05
CA CYS A 107 -9.58 4.17 -5.31
C CYS A 107 -8.37 3.28 -5.64
N LEU A 108 -8.00 2.32 -4.78
CA LEU A 108 -6.94 1.36 -5.05
C LEU A 108 -7.49 0.13 -5.76
N GLY A 109 -6.99 -0.11 -6.98
CA GLY A 109 -7.39 -1.24 -7.81
C GLY A 109 -6.87 -2.59 -7.30
N SER A 110 -7.15 -3.63 -8.08
CA SER A 110 -6.60 -4.99 -7.91
C SER A 110 -5.58 -5.36 -8.99
N THR A 111 -5.36 -4.49 -9.98
CA THR A 111 -4.37 -4.72 -11.04
C THR A 111 -2.96 -4.59 -10.48
N LEU A 112 -2.18 -5.66 -10.54
CA LEU A 112 -0.78 -5.66 -10.14
C LEU A 112 0.08 -4.90 -11.16
N LEU A 113 0.83 -3.93 -10.67
CA LEU A 113 1.77 -3.13 -11.46
C LEU A 113 3.22 -3.65 -11.37
N SER A 114 3.44 -4.70 -10.57
CA SER A 114 4.67 -5.48 -10.48
C SER A 114 4.29 -6.94 -10.26
N ASN A 115 5.15 -7.87 -10.70
CA ASN A 115 5.01 -9.28 -10.34
C ASN A 115 5.65 -9.58 -8.97
N ASP A 116 6.44 -8.65 -8.44
CA ASP A 116 7.06 -8.76 -7.14
C ASP A 116 6.01 -8.52 -6.05
N LEU A 117 6.06 -9.34 -5.00
CA LEU A 117 5.23 -9.23 -3.81
C LEU A 117 6.12 -9.22 -2.58
N VAL A 118 5.88 -8.31 -1.64
CA VAL A 118 6.67 -8.22 -0.41
C VAL A 118 6.14 -9.22 0.61
N PRO A 119 6.93 -10.22 1.05
CA PRO A 119 6.49 -11.15 2.07
C PRO A 119 6.49 -10.55 3.47
N LEU A 120 5.51 -10.92 4.30
CA LEU A 120 5.58 -10.60 5.73
C LEU A 120 6.56 -11.55 6.41
N ILE A 121 7.77 -11.08 6.70
CA ILE A 121 8.85 -11.85 7.36
C ILE A 121 9.48 -11.07 8.50
N GLU A 122 10.11 -11.77 9.44
CA GLU A 122 10.70 -11.20 10.67
C GLU A 122 11.83 -10.20 10.35
N GLU A 123 12.64 -10.48 9.33
CA GLU A 123 13.82 -9.72 8.94
C GLU A 123 13.49 -8.25 8.59
N TYR A 124 12.25 -7.98 8.21
CA TYR A 124 11.78 -6.64 7.87
C TYR A 124 11.55 -5.72 9.07
N TYR A 125 11.61 -6.24 10.30
CA TYR A 125 11.55 -5.44 11.52
C TYR A 125 12.74 -4.45 11.65
N TYR A 126 13.87 -4.72 10.99
CA TYR A 126 15.12 -3.96 11.20
C TYR A 126 15.39 -2.83 10.19
N GLY A 127 14.43 -2.52 9.31
CA GLY A 127 14.64 -1.52 8.26
C GLY A 127 15.23 -2.14 6.99
N VAL A 128 14.37 -2.47 6.03
CA VAL A 128 14.80 -3.09 4.76
C VAL A 128 14.25 -2.30 3.59
N ILE A 129 15.06 -2.13 2.54
CA ILE A 129 14.59 -1.57 1.27
C ILE A 129 14.12 -2.72 0.39
N PHE A 130 12.86 -2.70 -0.01
CA PHE A 130 12.32 -3.59 -1.03
C PHE A 130 12.18 -2.83 -2.36
N THR A 131 12.41 -3.52 -3.47
CA THR A 131 12.28 -2.95 -4.81
C THR A 131 11.25 -3.75 -5.60
N PHE A 132 10.18 -3.10 -6.03
CA PHE A 132 9.28 -3.60 -7.05
C PHE A 132 9.81 -3.25 -8.42
N ASN A 133 9.98 -4.24 -9.29
CA ASN A 133 10.24 -4.02 -10.71
C ASN A 133 8.89 -3.92 -11.42
N LEU A 134 8.61 -2.76 -12.06
CA LEU A 134 7.31 -2.54 -12.68
C LEU A 134 7.15 -3.45 -13.91
N ASN A 135 5.99 -4.10 -14.01
CA ASN A 135 5.63 -4.90 -15.18
C ASN A 135 5.04 -3.98 -16.28
N ALA A 136 4.59 -4.56 -17.39
CA ALA A 136 4.03 -3.78 -18.51
C ALA A 136 2.86 -2.87 -18.09
N ALA A 137 1.99 -3.32 -17.17
CA ALA A 137 0.89 -2.50 -16.64
C ALA A 137 1.43 -1.36 -15.76
N GLY A 138 2.46 -1.63 -14.95
CA GLY A 138 3.16 -0.61 -14.17
C GLY A 138 3.81 0.46 -15.05
N LEU A 139 4.50 0.07 -16.12
CA LEU A 139 5.09 1.03 -17.06
C LEU A 139 4.01 1.90 -17.73
N ALA A 140 2.87 1.30 -18.07
CA ALA A 140 1.73 2.03 -18.63
C ALA A 140 1.05 2.99 -17.64
N ALA A 141 1.18 2.73 -16.34
CA ALA A 141 0.61 3.58 -15.28
C ALA A 141 1.45 4.84 -15.00
N ILE A 142 2.69 4.93 -15.50
CA ILE A 142 3.56 6.10 -15.32
C ILE A 142 3.03 7.26 -16.16
N ALA A 143 2.67 8.35 -15.48
CA ALA A 143 2.26 9.59 -16.09
C ALA A 143 3.46 10.31 -16.73
N LYS A 144 3.20 10.94 -17.86
CA LYS A 144 4.17 11.80 -18.58
C LYS A 144 3.64 13.23 -18.50
N GLY A 145 4.44 14.16 -17.99
CA GLY A 145 4.05 15.56 -17.81
C GLY A 145 3.10 15.79 -16.64
N GLY A 146 3.04 14.88 -15.66
CA GLY A 146 2.12 15.00 -14.53
C GLY A 146 2.44 14.05 -13.37
N ILE A 147 1.43 13.73 -12.57
CA ILE A 147 1.56 12.90 -11.36
C ILE A 147 1.28 11.43 -11.67
N THR A 148 2.23 10.56 -11.35
CA THR A 148 2.04 9.11 -11.36
C THR A 148 1.38 8.68 -10.06
N LYS A 149 0.26 7.94 -10.15
CA LYS A 149 -0.53 7.48 -9.00
C LYS A 149 -0.43 5.96 -8.87
N LEU A 150 0.18 5.51 -7.79
CA LEU A 150 0.37 4.11 -7.43
C LEU A 150 -0.30 3.83 -6.08
N GLY A 151 -0.40 2.57 -5.68
CA GLY A 151 -0.94 2.19 -4.38
C GLY A 151 -0.26 0.96 -3.81
N LEU A 152 -0.21 0.90 -2.49
CA LEU A 152 0.19 -0.28 -1.74
C LEU A 152 -1.06 -0.91 -1.12
N ARG A 153 -1.25 -2.20 -1.38
CA ARG A 153 -2.43 -2.95 -0.93
C ARG A 153 -2.06 -4.39 -0.61
N GLU A 154 -2.68 -4.95 0.41
CA GLU A 154 -2.47 -6.34 0.78
C GLU A 154 -3.07 -7.28 -0.29
N TYR A 155 -2.30 -8.29 -0.70
CA TYR A 155 -2.64 -9.12 -1.85
C TYR A 155 -3.53 -10.30 -1.48
N PHE A 156 -3.17 -11.08 -0.48
CA PHE A 156 -3.77 -12.40 -0.27
C PHE A 156 -5.13 -12.34 0.43
N TYR A 157 -5.25 -11.52 1.46
CA TYR A 157 -6.48 -11.34 2.21
C TYR A 157 -7.34 -10.22 1.61
N ASP A 158 -6.77 -9.08 1.21
CA ASP A 158 -7.53 -7.92 0.71
C ASP A 158 -7.82 -8.00 -0.79
N ILE A 159 -6.83 -8.20 -1.68
CA ILE A 159 -7.10 -8.31 -3.13
C ILE A 159 -7.83 -9.61 -3.46
N LEU A 160 -7.28 -10.77 -3.07
CA LEU A 160 -7.89 -12.08 -3.39
C LEU A 160 -9.09 -12.41 -2.51
N GLY A 161 -9.19 -11.81 -1.33
CA GLY A 161 -10.36 -11.97 -0.47
C GLY A 161 -10.40 -13.20 0.40
N ASN A 162 -9.26 -13.87 0.58
CA ASN A 162 -9.15 -14.93 1.56
C ASN A 162 -9.44 -14.37 2.95
N ILE A 163 -10.09 -15.16 3.79
CA ILE A 163 -10.44 -14.76 5.14
C ILE A 163 -9.23 -15.03 6.04
N PRO A 164 -8.66 -14.02 6.72
CA PRO A 164 -7.61 -14.25 7.70
C PRO A 164 -8.17 -14.93 8.95
N ASP A 165 -7.36 -15.77 9.59
CA ASP A 165 -7.68 -16.31 10.90
C ASP A 165 -7.74 -15.18 11.94
N TRP A 166 -8.60 -15.32 12.94
CA TRP A 166 -8.73 -14.32 14.00
C TRP A 166 -7.80 -14.66 15.18
N HIS A 167 -6.82 -13.78 15.44
CA HIS A 167 -5.85 -13.92 16.53
C HIS A 167 -6.07 -12.91 17.68
N GLY A 168 -7.31 -12.47 17.89
CA GLY A 168 -7.65 -11.51 18.95
C GLY A 168 -7.42 -10.05 18.58
N PHE A 169 -7.41 -9.19 19.61
CA PHE A 169 -7.17 -7.76 19.48
C PHE A 169 -5.68 -7.46 19.27
N THR A 170 -5.21 -7.70 18.04
CA THR A 170 -3.83 -7.46 17.62
C THR A 170 -3.81 -6.94 16.18
N TRP A 171 -2.64 -6.46 15.75
CA TRP A 171 -2.41 -6.04 14.38
C TRP A 171 -1.32 -6.88 13.73
N TRP A 172 -1.42 -7.01 12.41
CA TRP A 172 -0.40 -7.61 11.56
C TRP A 172 -0.22 -6.81 10.27
N GLY A 173 0.87 -7.07 9.57
CA GLY A 173 1.24 -6.37 8.35
C GLY A 173 2.51 -5.56 8.53
N MET A 174 2.63 -4.47 7.77
CA MET A 174 3.89 -3.76 7.55
C MET A 174 3.80 -2.24 7.70
N GLU A 175 4.87 -1.71 8.25
CA GLU A 175 5.33 -0.32 8.29
C GLU A 175 6.05 0.11 7.02
N VAL A 176 5.66 1.13 6.28
CA VAL A 176 6.51 1.64 5.19
C VAL A 176 6.78 3.12 5.41
N ARG A 177 8.03 3.56 5.30
CA ARG A 177 8.39 4.99 5.40
C ARG A 177 7.60 5.79 4.37
N SER A 178 7.05 6.92 4.80
CA SER A 178 6.30 7.82 3.94
C SER A 178 7.21 8.84 3.24
N ALA A 179 6.60 9.74 2.47
CA ALA A 179 7.29 10.91 1.90
C ALA A 179 7.70 11.94 2.96
N ASP A 180 7.07 11.94 4.13
CA ASP A 180 7.37 12.87 5.23
C ASP A 180 8.53 12.40 6.11
N HIS A 181 9.05 11.20 5.87
CA HIS A 181 10.15 10.67 6.66
C HIS A 181 11.37 11.60 6.61
N LEU A 182 12.01 11.81 7.76
CA LEU A 182 13.12 12.78 7.88
C LEU A 182 14.33 12.42 7.01
N ASP A 183 14.64 11.12 6.87
CA ASP A 183 15.73 10.63 6.02
C ASP A 183 15.25 10.48 4.56
N PRO A 184 15.69 11.33 3.62
CA PRO A 184 15.24 11.26 2.24
C PRO A 184 15.62 9.96 1.53
N ASP A 185 16.67 9.26 1.97
CA ASP A 185 17.11 8.01 1.35
C ASP A 185 16.19 6.83 1.68
N ARG A 186 15.34 6.98 2.71
CA ARG A 186 14.34 5.98 3.10
C ARG A 186 12.93 6.29 2.60
N ARG A 187 12.70 7.45 1.99
CA ARG A 187 11.40 7.78 1.39
C ARG A 187 11.11 6.86 0.20
N PRO A 188 9.83 6.60 -0.13
CA PRO A 188 9.47 5.90 -1.35
C PRO A 188 10.05 6.61 -2.57
N ARG A 189 10.63 5.86 -3.50
CA ARG A 189 11.25 6.42 -4.72
C ARG A 189 10.84 5.64 -5.95
N LEU A 190 10.28 6.36 -6.93
CA LEU A 190 10.00 5.85 -8.27
C LEU A 190 11.18 6.22 -9.19
N GLU A 191 11.92 5.21 -9.64
CA GLU A 191 13.03 5.34 -10.58
C GLU A 191 12.50 5.00 -11.98
N VAL A 192 12.68 5.88 -12.97
CA VAL A 192 12.12 5.70 -14.32
C VAL A 192 13.19 5.93 -15.38
N THR A 193 13.36 4.97 -16.29
CA THR A 193 14.21 5.08 -17.48
C THR A 193 13.34 5.33 -18.71
N TYR A 194 13.64 6.37 -19.49
CA TYR A 194 12.84 6.76 -20.65
C TYR A 194 13.69 7.38 -21.78
N LYS A 195 13.15 7.38 -23.00
CA LYS A 195 13.79 7.97 -24.20
C LYS A 195 12.82 8.79 -25.05
#